data_AF-A0A2V6T836-F1
#
_entry.id   AF-A0A2V6T836-F1
#
_cell.length_a   1.000
_cell.length_b   1.000
_cell.length_c   1.000
_cell.angle_alpha   90.00
_cell.angle_beta   90.00
_cell.angle_gamma   90.00
#
_symmetry.space_group_name_H-M   'P 1'
#
loop_
_entity.id
_entity.type
_entity.pdbx_description
1 polymer ?
#
loop_
_entity_poly.entity_id
_entity_poly.type
_entity_poly.pdbx_seq_one_letter_code
_entity_poly.pdbx_strand_id
1 'polypeptide(L)'
;MPSAPPVMAVTRPCKRIRLPSFGSGLVYGRRHDRSSRRGDQSMRPLISTGLWRWIEENRASFEPPVGNKVLWEDSQFTAMVIRGPNRRRDFHDDPSDEIFYMLRGDMTLEYIDEGARRQTAIIREGEMLLVPAHTPHSPHRPPDTWGLVVEIKRGAADEESLLWYCESCHAELHRLTLSAMDIERDLRAAIEAFDASVELRTCRKCHHIQSDQAPLPEPPP
;
A
#
# COMPACT_ATOMS: atom_id res chain seq x y z
N MET A 1 -51.92 0.58 -34.02
CA MET A 1 -51.35 -0.77 -34.18
C MET A 1 -49.89 -0.58 -34.59
N PRO A 2 -48.90 -1.16 -33.89
CA PRO A 2 -48.84 -2.57 -33.49
C PRO A 2 -48.64 -2.81 -31.99
N SER A 3 -49.09 -3.98 -31.56
CA SER A 3 -49.05 -4.56 -30.21
C SER A 3 -47.70 -5.23 -29.92
N ALA A 4 -47.14 -4.96 -28.74
CA ALA A 4 -45.99 -5.70 -28.20
C ALA A 4 -46.41 -7.12 -27.74
N PRO A 5 -45.58 -8.16 -27.95
CA PRO A 5 -45.86 -9.51 -27.46
C PRO A 5 -45.45 -9.68 -25.98
N PRO A 6 -46.03 -10.66 -25.26
CA PRO A 6 -45.83 -10.83 -23.82
C PRO A 6 -44.55 -11.61 -23.49
N VAL A 7 -43.93 -11.27 -22.36
CA VAL A 7 -42.77 -11.96 -21.79
C VAL A 7 -43.26 -13.18 -20.99
N MET A 8 -42.93 -14.39 -21.43
CA MET A 8 -43.15 -15.61 -20.67
C MET A 8 -41.95 -15.90 -19.75
N ALA A 9 -42.21 -15.95 -18.45
CA ALA A 9 -41.29 -16.49 -17.45
C ALA A 9 -41.17 -18.02 -17.62
N VAL A 10 -39.96 -18.51 -17.84
CA VAL A 10 -39.66 -19.95 -17.86
C VAL A 10 -38.84 -20.28 -16.61
N THR A 11 -39.52 -20.78 -15.59
CA THR A 11 -38.91 -21.46 -14.45
C THR A 11 -38.47 -22.86 -14.88
N ARG A 12 -37.19 -23.19 -14.72
CA ARG A 12 -36.68 -24.56 -14.94
C ARG A 12 -36.42 -25.25 -13.59
N PRO A 13 -36.90 -26.49 -13.39
CA PRO A 13 -36.81 -27.18 -12.11
C PRO A 13 -35.41 -27.80 -11.89
N CYS A 14 -34.93 -27.68 -10.65
CA CYS A 14 -33.70 -28.28 -10.13
C CYS A 14 -33.82 -29.81 -10.09
N LYS A 15 -32.98 -30.53 -10.83
CA LYS A 15 -32.93 -32.00 -10.80
C LYS A 15 -32.12 -32.47 -9.59
N ARG A 16 -32.81 -33.10 -8.63
CA ARG A 16 -32.21 -33.92 -7.56
C ARG A 16 -31.52 -35.15 -8.16
N ILE A 17 -30.23 -35.30 -7.90
CA ILE A 17 -29.47 -36.51 -8.20
C ILE A 17 -29.54 -37.45 -6.99
N ARG A 18 -30.01 -38.69 -7.20
CA ARG A 18 -30.01 -39.78 -6.21
C ARG A 18 -28.64 -40.44 -6.21
N LEU A 19 -28.08 -40.68 -5.01
CA LEU A 19 -26.90 -41.53 -4.80
C LEU A 19 -27.33 -42.98 -4.52
N PRO A 20 -26.56 -44.00 -4.98
CA PRO A 20 -26.82 -45.38 -4.64
C PRO A 20 -26.21 -45.76 -3.28
N SER A 21 -26.93 -46.59 -2.52
CA SER A 21 -26.45 -47.26 -1.31
C SER A 21 -25.74 -48.57 -1.67
N PHE A 22 -24.55 -48.81 -1.13
CA PHE A 22 -24.02 -50.16 -0.94
C PHE A 22 -23.27 -50.24 0.38
N GLY A 23 -23.56 -51.30 1.13
CA GLY A 23 -23.13 -51.51 2.51
C GLY A 23 -21.89 -52.39 2.68
N SER A 24 -21.47 -52.42 3.95
CA SER A 24 -20.66 -53.42 4.67
C SER A 24 -19.31 -53.85 4.09
N GLY A 25 -18.24 -53.36 4.74
CA GLY A 25 -16.91 -53.95 4.70
C GLY A 25 -16.09 -53.48 5.91
N LEU A 26 -16.02 -54.30 6.95
CA LEU A 26 -15.14 -54.14 8.11
C LEU A 26 -13.68 -54.22 7.61
N VAL A 27 -12.89 -53.16 7.80
CA VAL A 27 -11.42 -53.27 7.72
C VAL A 27 -10.82 -52.62 8.96
N TYR A 28 -10.15 -53.47 9.73
CA TYR A 28 -9.37 -53.15 10.92
C TYR A 28 -8.14 -52.30 10.56
N GLY A 29 -7.82 -51.31 11.40
CA GLY A 29 -6.43 -50.88 11.61
C GLY A 29 -5.94 -49.66 10.83
N ARG A 30 -6.02 -48.49 11.48
CA ARG A 30 -4.85 -47.72 11.93
C ARG A 30 -5.39 -46.55 12.75
N ARG A 31 -5.04 -46.52 14.04
CA ARG A 31 -5.21 -45.31 14.85
C ARG A 31 -4.37 -44.24 14.16
N HIS A 32 -5.02 -43.24 13.57
CA HIS A 32 -4.35 -42.00 13.24
C HIS A 32 -3.92 -41.38 14.56
N ASP A 33 -2.66 -41.62 14.90
CA ASP A 33 -1.94 -40.91 15.92
C ASP A 33 -2.07 -39.42 15.64
N ARG A 34 -2.92 -38.74 16.43
CA ARG A 34 -3.11 -37.29 16.45
C ARG A 34 -1.97 -36.59 17.21
N SER A 35 -0.75 -37.15 17.19
CA SER A 35 0.42 -36.55 17.83
C SER A 35 1.59 -36.38 16.85
N SER A 36 1.40 -35.55 15.82
CA SER A 36 2.57 -34.88 15.24
C SER A 36 2.17 -33.56 14.62
N ARG A 37 3.05 -32.57 14.79
CA ARG A 37 2.90 -31.12 14.50
C ARG A 37 2.37 -30.26 15.65
N ARG A 38 2.90 -30.45 16.85
CA ARG A 38 3.36 -29.26 17.59
C ARG A 38 4.78 -29.02 17.10
N GLY A 39 4.93 -28.13 16.12
CA GLY A 39 6.26 -27.59 15.81
C GLY A 39 6.83 -27.02 17.10
N ASP A 40 8.12 -27.24 17.33
CA ASP A 40 8.89 -26.65 18.41
C ASP A 40 8.71 -25.13 18.38
N GLN A 41 7.74 -24.62 19.15
CA GLN A 41 7.58 -23.21 19.44
C GLN A 41 8.55 -22.86 20.56
N SER A 42 9.85 -23.05 20.34
CA SER A 42 10.84 -22.37 21.17
C SER A 42 10.54 -20.88 21.03
N MET A 43 10.06 -20.28 22.12
CA MET A 43 9.72 -18.86 22.10
C MET A 43 10.97 -18.09 21.70
N ARG A 44 10.87 -17.33 20.61
CA ARG A 44 11.97 -16.47 20.19
C ARG A 44 12.28 -15.52 21.36
N PRO A 45 13.56 -15.31 21.69
CA PRO A 45 13.92 -14.41 22.77
C PRO A 45 13.41 -13.01 22.46
N LEU A 46 12.84 -12.34 23.46
CA LEU A 46 12.41 -10.94 23.37
C LEU A 46 13.65 -10.06 23.46
N ILE A 47 14.11 -9.54 22.31
CA ILE A 47 15.31 -8.72 22.21
C ILE A 47 14.91 -7.29 21.88
N SER A 48 15.34 -6.33 22.71
CA SER A 48 15.23 -4.91 22.41
C SER A 48 16.37 -4.46 21.50
N THR A 49 16.07 -3.69 20.46
CA THR A 49 17.07 -3.14 19.53
C THR A 49 17.16 -1.62 19.67
N GLY A 50 18.39 -1.09 19.67
CA GLY A 50 18.60 0.37 19.64
C GLY A 50 18.41 0.90 18.22
N LEU A 51 17.34 1.65 17.97
CA LEU A 51 16.94 2.06 16.61
C LEU A 51 18.04 2.81 15.85
N TRP A 52 18.68 3.80 16.45
CA TRP A 52 19.75 4.57 15.78
C TRP A 52 20.98 3.73 15.44
N ARG A 53 21.32 2.75 16.29
CA ARG A 53 22.40 1.79 15.99
C ARG A 53 22.00 0.91 14.80
N TRP A 54 20.77 0.40 14.78
CA TRP A 54 20.27 -0.39 13.65
C TRP A 54 20.25 0.43 12.35
N ILE A 55 19.86 1.71 12.40
CA ILE A 55 19.90 2.62 11.24
C ILE A 55 21.32 2.73 10.69
N GLU A 56 22.31 2.92 11.57
CA GLU A 56 23.71 3.06 11.15
C GLU A 56 24.27 1.75 10.58
N GLU A 57 23.95 0.60 11.19
CA GLU A 57 24.31 -0.72 10.68
C GLU A 57 23.67 -1.01 9.30
N ASN A 58 22.54 -0.37 8.99
CA ASN A 58 21.80 -0.54 7.74
C ASN A 58 21.91 0.67 6.80
N ARG A 59 22.91 1.54 6.98
CA ARG A 59 23.02 2.83 6.29
C ARG A 59 22.89 2.71 4.77
N ALA A 60 23.49 1.67 4.18
CA ALA A 60 23.46 1.41 2.75
C ALA A 60 22.05 1.15 2.18
N SER A 61 21.10 0.66 3.00
CA SER A 61 19.70 0.46 2.56
C SER A 61 18.94 1.78 2.38
N PHE A 62 19.46 2.90 2.88
CA PHE A 62 18.81 4.22 2.82
C PHE A 62 19.44 5.14 1.76
N GLU A 63 20.34 4.61 0.94
CA GLU A 63 20.77 5.30 -0.28
C GLU A 63 19.64 5.27 -1.32
N PRO A 64 19.55 6.28 -2.21
CA PRO A 64 18.61 6.25 -3.33
C PRO A 64 18.75 4.95 -4.15
N PRO A 65 17.66 4.44 -4.75
CA PRO A 65 16.38 5.11 -5.00
C PRO A 65 15.28 4.84 -3.98
N VAL A 66 15.44 3.86 -3.08
CA VAL A 66 14.35 3.35 -2.23
C VAL A 66 14.22 4.18 -0.96
N GLY A 67 15.34 4.39 -0.25
CA GLY A 67 15.36 5.28 0.91
C GLY A 67 14.47 4.83 2.08
N ASN A 68 14.12 3.55 2.16
CA ASN A 68 13.39 2.97 3.28
C ASN A 68 13.80 1.52 3.54
N LYS A 69 13.56 1.04 4.78
CA LYS A 69 13.85 -0.33 5.19
C LYS A 69 12.92 -0.81 6.29
N VAL A 70 12.33 -1.99 6.11
CA VAL A 70 11.51 -2.68 7.12
C VAL A 70 12.38 -3.19 8.28
N LEU A 71 11.90 -3.01 9.51
CA LEU A 71 12.59 -3.41 10.74
C LEU A 71 12.46 -4.92 11.02
N TRP A 72 11.26 -5.47 10.82
CA TRP A 72 10.93 -6.88 11.08
C TRP A 72 10.04 -7.44 9.96
N GLU A 73 10.59 -8.34 9.16
CA GLU A 73 9.88 -8.96 8.02
C GLU A 73 8.76 -9.93 8.46
N ASP A 74 8.87 -10.45 9.67
CA ASP A 74 8.02 -11.48 10.25
C ASP A 74 7.03 -10.94 11.28
N SER A 75 6.60 -9.69 11.10
CA SER A 75 5.61 -9.00 11.92
C SER A 75 4.23 -8.96 11.25
N GLN A 76 3.18 -8.72 12.05
CA GLN A 76 1.83 -8.39 11.57
C GLN A 76 1.70 -6.91 11.15
N PHE A 77 2.65 -6.08 11.56
CA PHE A 77 2.78 -4.69 11.16
C PHE A 77 3.98 -4.54 10.24
N THR A 78 3.86 -3.66 9.25
CA THR A 78 5.01 -3.18 8.50
C THR A 78 5.53 -1.94 9.23
N ALA A 79 6.60 -2.09 10.01
CA ALA A 79 7.31 -0.97 10.61
C ALA A 79 8.59 -0.72 9.82
N MET A 80 8.74 0.47 9.24
CA MET A 80 9.87 0.81 8.38
C MET A 80 10.48 2.16 8.73
N VAL A 81 11.80 2.26 8.64
CA VAL A 81 12.48 3.55 8.67
C VAL A 81 12.52 4.11 7.26
N ILE A 82 12.23 5.41 7.12
CA ILE A 82 12.27 6.18 5.88
C ILE A 82 13.33 7.28 5.99
N ARG A 83 13.99 7.59 4.87
CA ARG A 83 15.02 8.62 4.75
C ARG A 83 14.71 9.58 3.60
N GLY A 84 15.09 10.83 3.76
CA GLY A 84 15.17 11.82 2.68
C GLY A 84 16.61 12.07 2.17
N PRO A 85 16.76 12.63 0.96
CA PRO A 85 15.69 13.14 0.12
C PRO A 85 14.94 12.04 -0.64
N ASN A 86 13.64 12.21 -0.84
CA ASN A 86 12.84 11.35 -1.70
C ASN A 86 12.09 12.17 -2.76
N ARG A 87 12.36 11.91 -4.04
CA ARG A 87 11.71 12.58 -5.17
C ARG A 87 10.50 11.75 -5.61
N ARG A 88 9.31 12.23 -5.30
CA ARG A 88 8.07 11.62 -5.77
C ARG A 88 6.96 12.66 -5.87
N ARG A 89 5.91 12.33 -6.61
CA ARG A 89 4.74 13.19 -6.86
C ARG A 89 3.41 12.43 -6.86
N ASP A 90 3.52 11.11 -6.79
CA ASP A 90 2.41 10.20 -6.70
C ASP A 90 1.85 10.21 -5.28
N PHE A 91 0.54 10.04 -5.21
CA PHE A 91 -0.22 9.88 -3.99
C PHE A 91 -0.52 8.39 -3.83
N HIS A 92 -0.37 7.89 -2.61
CA HIS A 92 -0.71 6.54 -2.22
C HIS A 92 -2.09 6.54 -1.55
N ASP A 93 -2.95 5.64 -2.01
CA ASP A 93 -4.29 5.37 -1.46
C ASP A 93 -4.26 3.92 -0.95
N ASP A 94 -4.00 3.81 0.36
CA ASP A 94 -3.92 2.56 1.10
C ASP A 94 -5.27 2.24 1.76
N PRO A 95 -5.80 1.00 1.67
CA PRO A 95 -6.96 0.56 2.45
C PRO A 95 -6.73 0.47 3.96
N SER A 96 -5.50 0.66 4.44
CA SER A 96 -5.14 0.63 5.85
C SER A 96 -4.72 1.99 6.41
N ASP A 97 -4.79 2.13 7.74
CA ASP A 97 -4.27 3.31 8.42
C ASP A 97 -2.73 3.28 8.42
N GLU A 98 -2.11 4.44 8.23
CA GLU A 98 -0.65 4.61 8.30
C GLU A 98 -0.26 5.62 9.38
N ILE A 99 0.79 5.32 10.15
CA ILE A 99 1.33 6.23 11.17
C ILE A 99 2.70 6.71 10.73
N PHE A 100 2.87 8.02 10.66
CA PHE A 100 4.17 8.68 10.47
C PHE A 100 4.69 9.20 11.80
N TYR A 101 5.99 9.00 12.06
CA TYR A 101 6.71 9.58 13.19
C TYR A 101 8.08 10.11 12.73
N MET A 102 8.32 11.41 12.86
CA MET A 102 9.60 11.99 12.44
C MET A 102 10.67 11.85 13.52
N LEU A 103 11.71 11.05 13.23
CA LEU A 103 12.83 10.78 14.13
C LEU A 103 13.90 11.88 14.07
N ARG A 104 14.09 12.49 12.89
CA ARG A 104 15.00 13.61 12.67
C ARG A 104 14.51 14.47 11.51
N GLY A 105 14.54 15.79 11.70
CA GLY A 105 14.11 16.78 10.74
C GLY A 105 12.61 16.74 10.45
N ASP A 106 12.18 17.68 9.62
CA ASP A 106 10.77 17.92 9.35
C ASP A 106 10.41 17.42 7.95
N MET A 107 9.17 16.96 7.79
CA MET A 107 8.64 16.57 6.48
C MET A 107 7.30 17.24 6.20
N THR A 108 6.93 17.20 4.92
CA THR A 108 5.61 17.61 4.46
C THR A 108 4.85 16.39 3.95
N LEU A 109 3.60 16.25 4.36
CA LEU A 109 2.68 15.26 3.82
C LEU A 109 1.58 16.01 3.08
N GLU A 110 1.55 15.89 1.76
CA GLU A 110 0.39 16.32 0.99
C GLU A 110 -0.70 15.26 1.06
N TYR A 111 -1.96 15.66 1.07
CA TYR A 111 -3.08 14.72 1.07
C TYR A 111 -4.32 15.31 0.42
N ILE A 112 -5.28 14.45 0.07
CA ILE A 112 -6.61 14.84 -0.41
C ILE A 112 -7.60 14.66 0.74
N ASP A 113 -8.26 15.74 1.15
CA ASP A 113 -9.27 15.70 2.22
C ASP A 113 -10.59 15.05 1.75
N GLU A 114 -11.51 14.81 2.68
CA GLU A 114 -12.85 14.27 2.39
C GLU A 114 -13.65 15.12 1.39
N GLY A 115 -13.32 16.40 1.26
CA GLY A 115 -13.91 17.33 0.29
C GLY A 115 -13.25 17.29 -1.09
N ALA A 116 -12.37 16.33 -1.35
CA ALA A 116 -11.55 16.21 -2.57
C ALA A 116 -10.63 17.42 -2.81
N ARG A 117 -10.17 18.08 -1.74
CA ARG A 117 -9.26 19.22 -1.82
C ARG A 117 -7.86 18.79 -1.41
N ARG A 118 -6.87 19.25 -2.18
CA ARG A 118 -5.46 19.07 -1.82
C ARG A 118 -5.13 19.93 -0.60
N GLN A 119 -4.51 19.31 0.39
CA GLN A 119 -4.07 19.89 1.64
C GLN A 119 -2.61 19.50 1.90
N THR A 120 -2.02 20.17 2.88
CA THR A 120 -0.61 19.96 3.25
C THR A 120 -0.50 19.98 4.78
N ALA A 121 0.06 18.92 5.34
CA ALA A 121 0.43 18.83 6.74
C ALA A 121 1.96 18.89 6.90
N ILE A 122 2.44 19.57 7.93
CA ILE A 122 3.84 19.54 8.35
C ILE A 122 3.93 18.58 9.53
N ILE A 123 4.87 17.64 9.46
CA ILE A 123 5.20 16.73 10.57
C ILE A 123 6.62 17.08 11.00
N ARG A 124 6.77 17.73 12.16
CA ARG A 124 8.06 18.17 12.67
C ARG A 124 8.80 17.03 13.37
N GLU A 125 10.10 17.19 13.55
CA GLU A 125 10.91 16.30 14.37
C GLU A 125 10.25 16.04 15.74
N GLY A 126 10.04 14.77 16.09
CA GLY A 126 9.37 14.35 17.31
C GLY A 126 7.83 14.30 17.23
N GLU A 127 7.21 14.73 16.13
CA GLU A 127 5.76 14.67 15.94
C GLU A 127 5.31 13.38 15.25
N MET A 128 4.09 12.96 15.58
CA MET A 128 3.39 11.83 14.96
C MET A 128 2.13 12.29 14.25
N LEU A 129 1.79 11.63 13.15
CA LEU A 129 0.56 11.85 12.39
C LEU A 129 -0.03 10.51 11.95
N LEU A 130 -1.34 10.35 12.15
CA LEU A 130 -2.12 9.22 11.62
C LEU A 130 -2.76 9.65 10.29
N VAL A 131 -2.56 8.85 9.27
CA VAL A 131 -3.26 8.94 7.98
C VAL A 131 -4.34 7.86 7.98
N PRO A 132 -5.63 8.22 7.99
CA PRO A 132 -6.70 7.23 7.91
C PRO A 132 -6.69 6.50 6.57
N ALA A 133 -7.13 5.25 6.57
CA ALA A 133 -7.39 4.46 5.37
C ALA A 133 -8.15 5.27 4.30
N HIS A 134 -7.74 5.07 3.04
CA HIS A 134 -8.28 5.76 1.87
C HIS A 134 -8.16 7.28 1.90
N THR A 135 -7.13 7.80 2.57
CA THR A 135 -6.69 9.20 2.43
C THR A 135 -5.52 9.24 1.44
N PRO A 136 -5.75 9.62 0.16
CA PRO A 136 -4.65 9.74 -0.79
C PRO A 136 -3.60 10.71 -0.27
N HIS A 137 -2.35 10.29 -0.15
CA HIS A 137 -1.29 11.09 0.47
C HIS A 137 0.07 10.94 -0.25
N SER A 138 0.88 11.99 -0.24
CA SER A 138 2.22 12.03 -0.85
C SER A 138 3.26 12.54 0.16
N PRO A 139 4.17 11.68 0.64
CA PRO A 139 5.19 12.07 1.61
C PRO A 139 6.41 12.72 0.93
N HIS A 140 6.67 13.99 1.26
CA HIS A 140 7.81 14.77 0.81
C HIS A 140 8.86 14.84 1.91
N ARG A 141 9.99 14.16 1.69
CA ARG A 141 11.08 14.01 2.67
C ARG A 141 12.30 14.81 2.23
N PRO A 142 12.59 15.99 2.82
CA PRO A 142 13.79 16.78 2.53
C PRO A 142 15.10 16.02 2.84
N PRO A 143 16.26 16.49 2.36
CA PRO A 143 17.55 15.91 2.73
C PRO A 143 17.76 15.80 4.25
N ASP A 144 18.50 14.78 4.67
CA ASP A 144 18.91 14.54 6.07
C ASP A 144 17.78 14.32 7.09
N THR A 145 16.59 14.01 6.59
CA THR A 145 15.43 13.61 7.39
C THR A 145 15.34 12.10 7.61
N TRP A 146 14.81 11.71 8.76
CA TRP A 146 14.55 10.32 9.14
C TRP A 146 13.18 10.20 9.77
N GLY A 147 12.41 9.21 9.36
CA GLY A 147 11.09 8.91 9.91
C GLY A 147 10.89 7.43 10.16
N LEU A 148 9.89 7.09 10.95
CA LEU A 148 9.32 5.77 11.12
C LEU A 148 7.91 5.80 10.54
N VAL A 149 7.60 4.82 9.69
CA VAL A 149 6.23 4.58 9.21
C VAL A 149 5.78 3.23 9.75
N VAL A 150 4.55 3.17 10.25
CA VAL A 150 3.91 1.93 10.72
C VAL A 150 2.59 1.75 9.99
N GLU A 151 2.46 0.60 9.33
CA GLU A 151 1.32 0.25 8.49
C GLU A 151 0.81 -1.14 8.90
N ILE A 152 -0.42 -1.47 8.53
CA ILE A 152 -0.94 -2.83 8.67
C ILE A 152 -0.38 -3.67 7.53
N LYS A 153 0.12 -4.87 7.82
CA LYS A 153 0.61 -5.75 6.76
C LYS A 153 -0.57 -6.22 5.90
N ARG A 154 -0.56 -5.86 4.62
CA ARG A 154 -1.60 -6.22 3.65
C ARG A 154 -1.46 -7.68 3.20
N GLY A 155 -2.59 -8.27 2.83
CA GLY A 155 -2.70 -9.59 2.23
C GLY A 155 -2.82 -9.53 0.70
N ALA A 156 -2.75 -10.69 0.05
CA ALA A 156 -2.80 -10.80 -1.40
C ALA A 156 -4.14 -10.38 -2.04
N ALA A 157 -5.19 -10.19 -1.24
CA ALA A 157 -6.51 -9.75 -1.70
C ALA A 157 -6.73 -8.24 -1.54
N ASP A 158 -5.84 -7.54 -0.85
CA ASP A 158 -5.93 -6.11 -0.65
C ASP A 158 -5.40 -5.39 -1.90
N GLU A 159 -6.14 -4.37 -2.34
CA GLU A 159 -5.77 -3.53 -3.48
C GLU A 159 -5.38 -2.14 -2.98
N GLU A 160 -4.37 -1.58 -3.61
CA GLU A 160 -3.85 -0.24 -3.31
C GLU A 160 -3.76 0.55 -4.61
N SER A 161 -3.79 1.88 -4.52
CA SER A 161 -3.65 2.73 -5.70
C SER A 161 -2.50 3.73 -5.59
N LEU A 162 -1.83 3.93 -6.73
CA LEU A 162 -1.01 5.10 -7.00
C LEU A 162 -1.81 6.09 -7.83
N LEU A 163 -1.81 7.35 -7.42
CA LEU A 163 -2.55 8.43 -8.05
C LEU A 163 -1.62 9.57 -8.40
N TRP A 164 -1.95 10.30 -9.46
CA TRP A 164 -1.26 11.52 -9.83
C TRP A 164 -2.28 12.64 -9.99
N TYR A 165 -1.99 13.80 -9.43
CA TYR A 165 -2.86 14.99 -9.51
C TYR A 165 -2.14 16.12 -10.23
N CYS A 166 -2.89 16.91 -10.99
CA CYS A 166 -2.39 18.05 -11.71
C CYS A 166 -1.82 19.12 -10.76
N GLU A 167 -0.56 19.51 -10.97
CA GLU A 167 0.09 20.60 -10.22
C GLU A 167 -0.61 21.96 -10.39
N SER A 168 -1.29 22.20 -11.52
CA SER A 168 -1.94 23.48 -11.82
C SER A 168 -3.39 23.59 -11.33
N CYS A 169 -4.19 22.53 -11.48
CA CYS A 169 -5.64 22.59 -11.17
C CYS A 169 -6.14 21.46 -10.25
N HIS A 170 -5.23 20.63 -9.74
CA HIS A 170 -5.48 19.54 -8.78
C HIS A 170 -6.44 18.44 -9.26
N ALA A 171 -6.78 18.38 -10.55
CA ALA A 171 -7.54 17.27 -11.11
C ALA A 171 -6.69 15.98 -11.17
N GLU A 172 -7.31 14.82 -10.91
CA GLU A 172 -6.65 13.51 -11.10
C GLU A 172 -6.22 13.35 -12.57
N LEU A 173 -4.95 12.99 -12.78
CA LEU A 173 -4.33 12.74 -14.08
C LEU A 173 -4.37 11.25 -14.43
N HIS A 174 -3.96 10.43 -13.47
CA HIS A 174 -3.78 9.00 -13.63
C HIS A 174 -3.99 8.29 -12.30
N ARG A 175 -4.49 7.06 -12.40
CA ARG A 175 -4.63 6.11 -11.30
C ARG A 175 -4.19 4.75 -11.79
N LEU A 176 -3.38 4.08 -10.98
CA LEU A 176 -2.98 2.70 -11.15
C LEU A 176 -3.34 1.95 -9.88
N THR A 177 -4.26 0.98 -9.99
CA THR A 177 -4.68 0.11 -8.88
C THR A 177 -4.04 -1.26 -9.08
N LEU A 178 -3.36 -1.77 -8.05
CA LEU A 178 -2.63 -3.04 -8.06
C LEU A 178 -2.95 -3.83 -6.78
N SER A 179 -2.64 -5.13 -6.77
CA SER A 179 -2.59 -5.85 -5.51
C SER A 179 -1.47 -5.29 -4.62
N ALA A 180 -1.67 -5.27 -3.31
CA ALA A 180 -0.67 -4.79 -2.34
C ALA A 180 0.69 -5.51 -2.47
N MET A 181 0.69 -6.78 -2.89
CA MET A 181 1.93 -7.55 -3.11
C MET A 181 2.69 -7.10 -4.36
N ASP A 182 2.00 -6.55 -5.34
CA ASP A 182 2.59 -6.09 -6.60
C ASP A 182 3.06 -4.63 -6.51
N ILE A 183 2.38 -3.79 -5.73
CA ILE A 183 2.71 -2.36 -5.64
C ILE A 183 4.11 -2.12 -5.07
N GLU A 184 4.54 -2.83 -4.01
CA GLU A 184 5.89 -2.66 -3.44
C GLU A 184 6.98 -3.02 -4.46
N ARG A 185 6.73 -4.04 -5.28
CA ARG A 185 7.65 -4.49 -6.34
C ARG A 185 7.66 -3.54 -7.53
N ASP A 186 6.49 -3.05 -7.91
CA ASP A 186 6.27 -2.36 -9.19
C ASP A 186 6.16 -0.83 -9.05
N LEU A 187 6.21 -0.28 -7.83
CA LEU A 187 6.13 1.17 -7.55
C LEU A 187 7.10 1.96 -8.42
N ARG A 188 8.37 1.54 -8.45
CA ARG A 188 9.39 2.21 -9.26
C ARG A 188 9.03 2.21 -10.75
N ALA A 189 8.56 1.08 -11.26
CA ALA A 189 8.19 0.96 -12.68
C ALA A 189 6.95 1.82 -13.01
N ALA A 190 5.99 1.91 -12.10
CA ALA A 190 4.81 2.76 -12.25
C ALA A 190 5.18 4.25 -12.30
N ILE A 191 6.06 4.70 -11.40
CA ILE A 191 6.57 6.08 -11.40
C ILE A 191 7.33 6.38 -12.70
N GLU A 192 8.24 5.51 -13.11
CA GLU A 192 9.02 5.67 -14.35
C GLU A 192 8.12 5.71 -15.60
N ALA A 193 7.07 4.87 -15.64
CA ALA A 193 6.10 4.85 -16.73
C ALA A 193 5.29 6.15 -16.80
N PHE A 194 4.89 6.71 -15.65
CA PHE A 194 4.22 8.01 -15.59
C PHE A 194 5.14 9.13 -16.07
N ASP A 195 6.34 9.23 -15.53
CA ASP A 195 7.30 10.30 -15.85
C ASP A 195 7.71 10.28 -17.34
N ALA A 196 7.88 9.09 -17.93
CA ALA A 196 8.20 8.95 -19.36
C ALA A 196 7.03 9.30 -20.30
N SER A 197 5.78 9.27 -19.83
CA SER A 197 4.59 9.45 -20.68
C SER A 197 4.08 10.90 -20.67
N VAL A 198 4.26 11.60 -21.79
CA VAL A 198 3.66 12.93 -21.99
C VAL A 198 2.13 12.87 -21.88
N GLU A 199 1.50 11.78 -22.36
CA GLU A 199 0.05 11.61 -22.28
C GLU A 199 -0.43 11.53 -20.82
N LEU A 200 0.22 10.71 -19.98
CA LEU A 200 -0.13 10.58 -18.57
C LEU A 200 0.12 11.87 -17.79
N ARG A 201 1.17 12.63 -18.17
CA ARG A 201 1.49 13.94 -17.56
C ARG A 201 0.64 15.10 -18.06
N THR A 202 -0.20 14.90 -19.08
CA THR A 202 -1.04 15.97 -19.65
C THR A 202 -2.40 16.01 -18.97
N CYS A 203 -2.70 17.12 -18.31
CA CYS A 203 -4.00 17.32 -17.68
C CYS A 203 -5.12 17.47 -18.72
N ARG A 204 -6.10 16.56 -18.67
CA ARG A 204 -7.28 16.62 -19.55
C ARG A 204 -8.20 17.83 -19.28
N LYS A 205 -8.13 18.41 -18.06
CA LYS A 205 -8.98 19.53 -17.63
C LYS A 205 -8.42 20.90 -18.00
N CYS A 206 -7.11 21.10 -17.84
CA CYS A 206 -6.47 22.42 -18.03
C CYS A 206 -5.33 22.43 -19.05
N HIS A 207 -5.03 21.28 -19.66
CA HIS A 207 -3.96 21.10 -20.65
C HIS A 207 -2.53 21.38 -20.16
N HIS A 208 -2.35 21.62 -18.86
CA HIS A 208 -1.02 21.68 -18.25
C HIS A 208 -0.30 20.33 -18.39
N ILE A 209 0.96 20.37 -18.82
CA ILE A 209 1.84 19.20 -18.93
C ILE A 209 2.83 19.28 -17.78
N GLN A 210 2.80 18.30 -16.87
CA GLN A 210 3.74 18.26 -15.75
C GLN A 210 5.16 17.96 -16.21
N SER A 211 6.15 18.41 -15.44
CA SER A 211 7.55 18.02 -15.61
C SER A 211 7.72 16.49 -15.62
N ASP A 212 8.64 15.97 -16.42
CA ASP A 212 9.06 14.57 -16.40
C ASP A 212 9.96 14.22 -15.20
N GLN A 213 10.28 15.21 -14.35
CA GLN A 213 11.03 15.00 -13.11
C GLN A 213 10.27 15.55 -11.91
N ALA A 214 10.07 14.69 -10.91
CA ALA A 214 9.50 15.09 -9.63
C ALA A 214 10.34 16.18 -8.94
N PRO A 215 9.69 17.18 -8.31
CA PRO A 215 10.39 18.26 -7.62
C PRO A 215 11.25 17.70 -6.48
N LEU A 216 12.32 18.42 -6.15
CA LEU A 216 13.06 18.15 -4.92
C LEU A 216 12.17 18.53 -3.73
N PRO A 217 12.05 17.66 -2.71
CA PRO A 217 11.40 18.05 -1.47
C PRO A 217 12.26 19.11 -0.77
N GLU A 218 11.64 20.24 -0.44
CA GLU A 218 12.23 21.33 0.32
C GLU A 218 11.81 21.24 1.79
N PRO A 219 12.67 21.67 2.74
CA PRO A 219 12.28 21.77 4.13
C PRO A 219 11.04 22.67 4.30
N PRO A 220 10.06 22.27 5.13
CA PRO A 220 8.92 23.12 5.44
C PRO A 220 9.37 24.41 6.16
N PRO A 221 8.56 25.50 6.06
CA PRO A 221 8.87 26.79 6.67
C PRO A 221 8.82 26.79 8.20
#